data_AF-A0A940CRR7-F1
#
_entry.id   AF-A0A940CRR7-F1
#
_cell.length_a   1.000
_cell.length_b   1.000
_cell.length_c   1.000
_cell.angle_alpha   90.00
_cell.angle_beta   90.00
_cell.angle_gamma   90.00
#
_symmetry.space_group_name_H-M   'P 1'
#
loop_
_entity.id
_entity.type
_entity.pdbx_description
1 polymer ?
#
loop_
_entity_poly.entity_id
_entity_poly.type
_entity_poly.pdbx_seq_one_letter_code
_entity_poly.pdbx_strand_id
1 'polypeptide(L)' 'MVGWILMIMASLLVADALMALLFGRRYLRWGTSLLPEEYRIMFEKILKLPMPTLILIAFAELALGLSLHWLGWNLIR' A
#
# COMPACT_ATOMS: atom_id res chain seq x y z
N MET A 1 16.63 15.67 -5.86
CA MET A 1 16.33 14.28 -6.26
C MET A 1 15.56 13.49 -5.20
N VAL A 2 15.99 13.51 -3.93
CA VAL A 2 15.38 12.70 -2.85
C VAL A 2 13.88 13.00 -2.61
N GLY A 3 13.47 14.27 -2.56
CA GLY A 3 12.06 14.62 -2.36
C GLY A 3 11.11 14.13 -3.46
N TRP A 4 11.56 14.12 -4.73
CA TRP A 4 10.77 13.61 -5.85
C TRP A 4 10.56 12.09 -5.78
N ILE A 5 11.59 11.34 -5.39
CA ILE A 5 11.50 9.88 -5.19
C ILE A 5 10.50 9.57 -4.06
N LEU A 6 10.55 10.33 -2.96
CA LEU A 6 9.60 10.23 -1.86
C LEU A 6 8.16 10.46 -2.30
N MET A 7 7.91 11.47 -3.13
CA MET A 7 6.56 11.73 -3.65
C MET A 7 6.03 10.60 -4.53
N ILE A 8 6.87 10.02 -5.39
CA ILE A 8 6.48 8.88 -6.25
C ILE A 8 6.15 7.65 -5.39
N MET A 9 7.01 7.31 -4.43
CA MET A 9 6.77 6.19 -3.51
C MET A 9 5.50 6.42 -2.68
N ALA A 10 5.28 7.64 -2.20
CA ALA A 10 4.07 8.02 -1.49
C ALA A 10 2.81 7.81 -2.34
N SER A 11 2.83 8.23 -3.61
CA SER A 11 1.69 8.04 -4.52
C SER A 11 1.38 6.58 -4.77
N LEU A 12 2.40 5.72 -4.89
CA LEU A 12 2.21 4.27 -5.01
C LEU A 12 1.57 3.68 -3.75
N LEU A 13 2.03 4.09 -2.56
CA LEU A 13 1.48 3.64 -1.28
C LEU A 13 0.02 4.05 -1.11
N VAL A 14 -0.33 5.29 -1.47
CA VAL A 14 -1.71 5.79 -1.41
C VAL A 14 -2.60 5.05 -2.40
N ALA A 15 -2.11 4.78 -3.62
CA ALA A 15 -2.86 4.01 -4.61
C ALA A 15 -3.12 2.58 -4.12
N ASP A 16 -2.11 1.92 -3.55
CA ASP A 16 -2.23 0.56 -3.01
C ASP A 16 -3.26 0.49 -1.86
N ALA A 17 -3.19 1.46 -0.93
CA ALA A 17 -4.14 1.62 0.15
C ALA A 17 -5.58 1.83 -0.34
N LEU A 18 -5.78 2.68 -1.35
CA LEU A 18 -7.11 2.91 -1.94
C LEU A 18 -7.65 1.65 -2.62
N MET A 19 -6.80 0.92 -3.34
CA MET A 19 -7.18 -0.34 -3.96
C MET A 19 -7.56 -1.39 -2.92
N ALA A 20 -6.82 -1.47 -1.81
CA ALA A 20 -7.15 -2.33 -0.68
C ALA A 20 -8.45 -1.92 0.02
N LEU A 21 -8.75 -0.63 0.20
CA LEU A 21 -10.00 -0.16 0.80
C LEU A 21 -11.22 -0.43 -0.09
N LEU A 22 -11.11 -0.19 -1.41
CA LEU A 22 -12.22 -0.30 -2.34
C LEU A 22 -12.50 -1.75 -2.78
N PHE A 23 -11.45 -2.53 -3.01
CA PHE A 23 -11.56 -3.88 -3.59
C PHE A 23 -11.18 -4.99 -2.61
N GLY A 24 -10.56 -4.65 -1.47
CA GLY A 24 -10.31 -5.58 -0.37
C GLY A 24 -9.56 -6.83 -0.76
N ARG A 25 -10.10 -7.98 -0.35
CA ARG A 25 -9.52 -9.30 -0.64
C ARG A 25 -9.44 -9.62 -2.14
N ARG A 26 -10.27 -9.01 -2.99
CA ARG A 26 -10.23 -9.26 -4.44
C ARG A 26 -8.94 -8.70 -5.05
N TYR A 27 -8.52 -7.51 -4.60
CA TYR A 27 -7.28 -6.90 -5.02
C TYR A 27 -6.07 -7.73 -4.58
N LEU A 28 -6.03 -8.15 -3.31
CA LEU A 28 -4.95 -9.00 -2.78
C LEU A 28 -4.84 -10.34 -3.54
N ARG A 29 -5.98 -10.97 -3.89
CA ARG A 29 -5.97 -12.20 -4.71
C ARG A 29 -5.43 -11.95 -6.12
N TRP A 30 -5.79 -10.83 -6.73
CA TRP A 30 -5.25 -10.48 -8.04
C TRP A 30 -3.73 -10.28 -7.97
N GLY A 31 -3.24 -9.57 -6.95
CA GLY A 31 -1.81 -9.41 -6.67
C GLY A 31 -1.08 -10.75 -6.48
N THR A 32 -1.67 -11.70 -5.75
CA THR A 32 -1.05 -13.03 -5.55
C THR A 32 -0.87 -13.86 -6.82
N SER A 33 -1.62 -13.58 -7.89
CA SER A 33 -1.45 -14.27 -9.17
C SER A 33 -0.30 -13.72 -10.02
N LEU A 34 0.18 -12.53 -9.70
CA LEU A 34 1.21 -11.81 -10.47
C LEU A 34 2.58 -11.82 -9.77
N LEU A 35 2.63 -12.21 -8.50
CA LEU A 35 3.83 -12.13 -7.67
C LEU A 35 4.69 -13.41 -7.75
N PRO A 36 6.03 -13.28 -7.63
CA PRO A 36 6.94 -14.41 -7.47
C PRO A 36 6.54 -15.27 -6.26
N GLU A 37 6.85 -16.57 -6.34
CA GLU A 37 6.40 -17.59 -5.39
C GLU A 37 6.84 -17.29 -3.93
N GLU A 38 7.98 -16.63 -3.77
CA GLU A 38 8.55 -16.15 -2.50
C GLU A 38 7.62 -15.20 -1.75
N TYR A 39 6.93 -14.31 -2.47
CA TYR A 39 6.02 -13.32 -1.87
C TYR A 39 4.60 -13.86 -1.69
N ARG A 40 4.28 -14.99 -2.33
CA ARG A 40 2.96 -15.62 -2.27
C ARG A 40 2.59 -16.05 -0.86
N ILE A 41 3.53 -16.67 -0.14
CA ILE A 41 3.32 -17.15 1.24
C ILE A 41 2.98 -15.99 2.18
N MET A 42 3.64 -14.86 2.02
CA MET A 42 3.37 -13.65 2.81
C MET A 42 1.98 -13.10 2.51
N PHE A 43 1.62 -12.97 1.23
CA PHE A 43 0.31 -12.50 0.83
C PHE A 43 -0.83 -13.44 1.24
N GLU A 44 -0.62 -14.75 1.23
CA GLU A 44 -1.61 -15.72 1.72
C GLU A 44 -1.89 -15.54 3.22
N LYS A 45 -0.87 -15.19 4.01
CA LYS A 45 -1.06 -14.84 5.43
C LYS A 45 -1.88 -13.57 5.58
N ILE A 46 -1.61 -12.55 4.75
CA ILE A 46 -2.38 -11.29 4.74
C ILE A 46 -3.84 -11.54 4.32
N LEU A 47 -4.07 -12.36 3.30
CA LEU A 47 -5.41 -12.74 2.83
C LEU A 47 -6.27 -13.45 3.89
N LYS A 48 -5.63 -14.17 4.82
CA LYS A 48 -6.29 -14.85 5.94
C LYS A 48 -6.70 -13.90 7.06
N LEU A 49 -6.22 -12.66 7.07
CA LEU A 49 -6.59 -11.68 8.09
C LEU A 49 -8.08 -11.31 8.02
N PRO A 50 -8.70 -10.97 9.16
CA PRO A 50 -10.07 -10.50 9.17
C PRO A 50 -10.19 -9.17 8.43
N MET A 51 -11.33 -8.97 7.75
CA MET A 51 -11.55 -7.77 6.91
C MET A 51 -11.35 -6.44 7.66
N PRO A 52 -11.75 -6.29 8.94
CA PRO A 52 -11.43 -5.09 9.73
C PRO A 52 -9.93 -4.82 9.83
N THR A 53 -9.10 -5.85 9.98
CA THR A 53 -7.64 -5.71 10.03
C THR A 53 -7.08 -5.26 8.69
N LEU A 54 -7.60 -5.80 7.58
CA LEU A 54 -7.21 -5.35 6.22
C LEU A 54 -7.55 -3.88 5.99
N ILE A 55 -8.74 -3.44 6.42
CA ILE A 55 -9.17 -2.04 6.35
C ILE A 55 -8.24 -1.16 7.20
N LEU A 56 -7.89 -1.60 8.42
CA LEU A 56 -7.00 -0.86 9.30
C LEU A 56 -5.59 -0.72 8.70
N ILE A 57 -5.04 -1.78 8.11
CA ILE A 57 -3.76 -1.76 7.40
C ILE A 57 -3.82 -0.77 6.24
N ALA A 58 -4.88 -0.82 5.42
CA ALA A 58 -5.02 0.08 4.30
C ALA A 58 -5.13 1.55 4.74
N PHE A 59 -5.83 1.85 5.85
CA PHE A 59 -5.81 3.20 6.44
C PHE A 59 -4.42 3.62 6.94
N ALA A 60 -3.67 2.70 7.55
CA ALA A 60 -2.31 2.96 8.00
C ALA A 60 -1.38 3.26 6.81
N GLU A 61 -1.48 2.51 5.72
CA GLU A 61 -0.76 2.77 4.47
C GLU A 61 -1.16 4.11 3.86
N LEU A 62 -2.46 4.43 3.82
CA LEU A 62 -2.92 5.73 3.34
C LEU A 62 -2.31 6.89 4.15
N ALA A 63 -2.33 6.76 5.49
CA ALA A 63 -1.78 7.77 6.39
C ALA A 63 -0.26 7.93 6.22
N LEU A 64 0.47 6.81 6.07
CA LEU A 64 1.90 6.82 5.79
C LEU A 64 2.20 7.45 4.43
N GLY A 65 1.46 7.08 3.39
CA GLY A 65 1.59 7.63 2.05
C GLY A 65 1.39 9.15 2.04
N LEU A 66 0.33 9.66 2.67
CA LEU A 66 0.09 11.10 2.80
C LEU A 66 1.21 11.81 3.59
N SER A 67 1.70 11.20 4.66
CA SER A 67 2.79 11.75 5.48
C SER A 67 4.10 11.84 4.69
N LEU A 68 4.43 10.81 3.91
CA LEU A 68 5.59 10.79 3.01
C LEU A 68 5.44 11.79 1.86
N HIS A 69 4.22 11.96 1.34
CA HIS A 69 3.95 12.95 0.31
C HIS A 69 4.19 14.37 0.82
N TRP A 70 3.70 14.67 2.03
CA TRP A 70 3.93 15.95 2.70
C TRP A 70 5.41 16.19 3.00
N LEU A 71 6.14 15.17 3.49
CA LEU A 71 7.59 15.22 3.70
C LEU A 71 8.34 15.47 2.38
N GLY A 72 7.99 14.75 1.32
CA GLY A 72 8.59 14.91 0.00
C GLY A 72 8.40 16.32 -0.55
N TRP A 73 7.20 16.88 -0.39
CA TRP A 73 6.89 18.27 -0.76
C TRP A 73 7.77 19.28 0.00
N ASN A 74 7.89 19.11 1.32
CA ASN A 74 8.72 19.99 2.15
C ASN A 74 10.22 19.90 1.85
N LEU A 75 10.69 18.79 1.28
CA LEU A 75 12.10 18.62 0.89
C LEU A 75 12.42 19.17 -0.51
N ILE A 76 11.40 19.40 -1.34
CA ILE A 76 11.57 19.99 -2.69
C ILE A 76 11.52 21.51 -2.61
N ARG A 77 10.75 22.05 -1.66
CA ARG A 77 10.65 23.49 -1.38
C ARG A 77 11.89 24.02 -0.69
#